data_AF-A0A3A8JGZ3-F1
#
_entry.id   AF-A0A3A8JGZ3-F1
#
_cell.length_a   1.000
_cell.length_b   1.000
_cell.length_c   1.000
_cell.angle_alpha   90.00
_cell.angle_beta   90.00
_cell.angle_gamma   90.00
#
_symmetry.space_group_name_H-M   'P 1'
#
loop_
_entity.id
_entity.type
_entity.pdbx_description
1 polymer ?
#
loop_
_entity_poly.entity_id
_entity_poly.type
_entity_poly.pdbx_seq_one_letter_code
_entity_poly.pdbx_strand_id
1 'polypeptide(L)' 'PKDSDAPTELDKEWAQTKALFQTLKRNHSCEAMSMECTLFDKLADDFSAGGSDTPSLKQVKALHDRLKAVKRVQDY' A
#
# COMPACT_ATOMS: atom_id res chain seq x y z
N PRO A 1 -11.58 26.55 -14.33
CA PRO A 1 -10.86 26.40 -13.05
C PRO A 1 -10.16 25.03 -13.00
N LYS A 2 -8.84 25.00 -13.26
CA LYS A 2 -7.99 23.81 -13.32
C LYS A 2 -6.95 23.91 -12.21
N ASP A 3 -7.34 23.81 -10.95
CA ASP A 3 -6.39 23.91 -9.85
C ASP A 3 -6.89 23.10 -8.66
N SER A 4 -6.39 21.87 -8.53
CA SER A 4 -6.04 21.16 -7.29
C SER A 4 -5.78 19.66 -7.55
N ASP A 5 -5.01 19.32 -8.60
CA ASP A 5 -4.50 17.94 -8.79
C ASP A 5 -3.22 17.72 -7.96
N ALA A 6 -3.18 18.31 -6.77
CA ALA A 6 -2.14 17.98 -5.80
C ALA A 6 -2.51 16.60 -5.24
N PRO A 7 -1.65 15.58 -5.38
CA PRO A 7 -1.92 14.27 -4.81
C PRO A 7 -2.21 14.44 -3.32
N THR A 8 -3.36 13.92 -2.90
CA THR A 8 -3.78 13.97 -1.51
C THR A 8 -2.76 13.25 -0.64
N GLU A 9 -2.77 13.49 0.66
CA GLU A 9 -1.88 12.75 1.57
C GLU A 9 -2.09 11.23 1.42
N LEU A 10 -3.32 10.81 1.11
CA LEU A 10 -3.67 9.43 0.80
C LEU A 10 -2.97 8.94 -0.48
N ASP A 11 -2.99 9.71 -1.57
CA ASP A 11 -2.29 9.34 -2.82
C ASP A 11 -0.78 9.19 -2.61
N LYS A 12 -0.18 10.08 -1.83
CA LYS A 12 1.25 10.04 -1.51
C LYS A 12 1.60 8.79 -0.72
N GLU A 13 0.84 8.50 0.34
CA GLU A 13 1.08 7.29 1.15
C GLU A 13 0.79 6.01 0.37
N TRP A 14 -0.24 6.01 -0.48
CA TRP A 14 -0.57 4.87 -1.32
C TRP A 14 0.55 4.59 -2.32
N ALA A 15 1.10 5.63 -2.96
CA ALA A 15 2.25 5.49 -3.85
C ALA A 15 3.49 4.92 -3.14
N GLN A 16 3.80 5.39 -1.94
CA GLN A 16 4.91 4.86 -1.14
C GLN A 16 4.69 3.40 -0.73
N THR A 17 3.48 3.08 -0.26
CA THR A 17 3.06 1.73 0.12
C THR A 17 3.18 0.77 -1.06
N LYS A 18 2.71 1.18 -2.25
CA LYS A 18 2.79 0.40 -3.48
C LYS A 18 4.22 0.17 -3.94
N ALA A 19 5.09 1.18 -3.87
CA ALA A 19 6.51 1.03 -4.19
C ALA A 19 7.21 0.04 -3.24
N LEU A 20 6.93 0.12 -1.94
CA LEU A 20 7.47 -0.80 -0.95
C LEU A 20 6.97 -2.22 -1.19
N PHE A 21 5.66 -2.39 -1.43
CA PHE A 21 5.05 -3.67 -1.75
C PHE A 21 5.69 -4.31 -3.00
N GLN A 22 5.85 -3.54 -4.08
CA GLN A 22 6.46 -4.04 -5.32
C GLN A 22 7.92 -4.47 -5.11
N THR A 23 8.66 -3.74 -4.28
CA THR A 23 10.04 -4.08 -3.92
C THR A 23 10.07 -5.40 -3.15
N LEU A 24 9.21 -5.55 -2.14
CA LEU A 24 9.10 -6.78 -1.36
C LEU A 24 8.66 -7.96 -2.23
N LYS A 25 7.63 -7.80 -3.06
CA LYS A 25 7.12 -8.82 -3.98
C LYS A 25 8.16 -9.29 -5.00
N ARG A 26 9.04 -8.40 -5.46
CA ARG A 26 10.16 -8.76 -6.36
C ARG A 26 11.21 -9.60 -5.66
N ASN A 27 11.50 -9.30 -4.40
CA ASN A 27 12.54 -9.99 -3.64
C ASN A 27 12.03 -11.32 -3.06
N HIS A 28 10.79 -11.34 -2.58
CA HIS A 28 10.16 -12.49 -1.96
C HIS A 28 8.70 -12.52 -2.43
N SER A 29 8.31 -13.62 -3.08
CA SER A 29 6.94 -13.82 -3.56
C SER A 29 5.91 -13.56 -2.46
N CYS A 30 4.65 -13.37 -2.85
CA CYS A 30 3.57 -13.11 -1.90
C CYS A 30 3.41 -14.17 -0.79
N GLU A 31 3.94 -15.38 -0.96
CA GLU A 31 4.03 -16.39 0.11
C GLU A 31 4.81 -15.90 1.34
N ALA A 32 5.93 -15.20 1.14
CA ALA A 32 6.74 -14.69 2.24
C ALA A 32 6.08 -13.50 2.96
N MET A 33 5.20 -12.79 2.26
CA MET A 33 4.43 -11.67 2.78
C MET A 33 3.08 -12.10 3.36
N SER A 34 2.65 -13.32 3.07
CA SER A 34 1.43 -13.96 3.57
C SER A 34 0.21 -13.02 3.52
N MET A 35 -0.34 -12.63 4.68
CA MET A 35 -1.56 -11.84 4.79
C MET A 35 -1.41 -10.41 4.24
N GLU A 36 -0.20 -9.87 4.16
CA GLU A 36 0.09 -8.52 3.69
C GLU A 36 -0.12 -8.38 2.18
N CYS A 37 0.08 -9.46 1.41
CA CYS A 37 -0.27 -9.45 -0.02
C CYS A 37 -1.78 -9.38 -0.23
N THR A 38 -2.54 -10.22 0.48
CA THR A 38 -4.01 -10.19 0.39
C THR A 38 -4.57 -8.83 0.84
N LEU A 39 -3.97 -8.22 1.88
CA LEU A 39 -4.37 -6.90 2.36
C LEU A 39 -4.04 -5.80 1.34
N PHE A 40 -2.87 -5.88 0.69
CA PHE A 40 -2.51 -4.94 -0.38
C PHE A 40 -3.46 -5.05 -1.57
N ASP A 41 -3.74 -6.26 -2.06
CA ASP A 41 -4.61 -6.46 -3.21
C ASP A 41 -6.03 -5.96 -2.92
N LYS A 42 -6.57 -6.26 -1.74
CA LYS A 42 -7.86 -5.71 -1.31
C LYS A 42 -7.87 -4.17 -1.31
N LEU A 43 -6.87 -3.55 -0.68
CA LEU A 43 -6.80 -2.09 -0.63
C LEU A 43 -6.58 -1.48 -2.02
N ALA A 44 -5.93 -2.18 -2.94
CA ALA A 44 -5.75 -1.74 -4.31
C ALA A 44 -7.04 -1.80 -5.14
N ASP A 45 -7.85 -2.84 -4.93
CA ASP A 45 -9.18 -2.95 -5.52
C ASP A 45 -10.10 -1.85 -4.97
N ASP A 46 -10.12 -1.68 -3.65
CA ASP A 46 -10.87 -0.63 -2.93
C ASP A 46 -10.47 0.78 -3.42
N PHE A 47 -9.17 1.03 -3.62
CA PHE A 47 -8.64 2.31 -4.14
C PHE A 47 -9.03 2.52 -5.60
N SER A 48 -9.07 1.46 -6.41
CA SER A 48 -9.43 1.53 -7.83
C SER A 48 -10.93 1.67 -8.05
N ALA A 49 -11.76 1.08 -7.17
CA ALA A 49 -13.20 1.25 -7.15
C ALA A 49 -13.60 2.70 -6.81
N GLY A 50 -12.88 3.33 -5.88
CA GLY A 50 -13.10 4.71 -5.47
C GLY A 50 -14.42 4.91 -4.72
N GLY A 51 -14.77 6.17 -4.45
CA GLY A 51 -16.01 6.49 -3.73
C GLY A 51 -16.00 6.01 -2.28
N SER A 52 -17.06 5.34 -1.85
CA SER A 52 -17.25 4.88 -0.46
C SER A 52 -16.31 3.74 -0.04
N ASP A 53 -15.78 3.00 -1.01
CA ASP A 53 -14.85 1.90 -0.75
C ASP A 53 -13.39 2.38 -0.71
N THR A 54 -13.12 3.66 -1.04
CA THR A 54 -11.77 4.22 -1.00
C THR A 54 -11.16 4.02 0.39
N PRO A 55 -9.98 3.37 0.49
CA PRO A 55 -9.39 3.10 1.77
C PRO A 55 -8.95 4.40 2.44
N SER A 56 -9.14 4.46 3.75
CA SER A 56 -8.72 5.60 4.54
C SER A 56 -7.19 5.70 4.61
N LEU A 57 -6.69 6.92 4.80
CA LEU A 57 -5.26 7.18 5.05
C LEU A 57 -4.70 6.32 6.19
N LYS A 58 -5.51 6.06 7.22
CA LYS A 58 -5.13 5.19 8.35
C LYS A 58 -4.91 3.74 7.92
N GLN A 59 -5.76 3.21 7.03
CA GLN A 59 -5.61 1.85 6.50
C GLN A 59 -4.35 1.73 5.64
N VAL A 60 -4.10 2.72 4.78
CA VAL A 60 -2.89 2.76 3.94
C VAL A 60 -1.63 2.85 4.79
N LYS A 61 -1.58 3.75 5.77
CA LYS A 61 -0.44 3.86 6.71
C LYS A 61 -0.22 2.56 7.49
N ALA A 62 -1.28 1.92 7.97
CA ALA A 62 -1.17 0.65 8.68
C ALA A 62 -0.60 -0.48 7.80
N LEU A 63 -0.96 -0.53 6.51
CA LEU A 63 -0.35 -1.46 5.57
C LEU A 63 1.13 -1.10 5.32
N HIS A 64 1.45 0.18 5.13
CA HIS A 64 2.84 0.64 4.96
C HIS A 64 3.72 0.18 6.13
N ASP A 65 3.28 0.38 7.38
CA ASP A 65 4.03 -0.02 8.56
C ASP A 65 4.23 -1.55 8.64
N ARG A 66 3.22 -2.34 8.26
CA ARG A 66 3.35 -3.81 8.16
C ARG A 66 4.38 -4.21 7.11
N LEU A 67 4.32 -3.62 5.92
CA LEU A 67 5.30 -3.86 4.87
C LEU A 67 6.72 -3.45 5.30
N LYS A 68 6.88 -2.37 6.08
CA LYS A 68 8.16 -2.00 6.68
C LYS A 68 8.66 -3.05 7.68
N ALA A 69 7.77 -3.62 8.49
CA ALA A 69 8.12 -4.70 9.41
C ALA A 69 8.57 -5.95 8.65
N VAL A 70 7.85 -6.35 7.60
CA VAL A 70 8.24 -7.44 6.70
C VAL A 70 9.62 -7.18 6.09
N LYS A 71 9.85 -5.97 5.57
CA LYS A 71 11.15 -5.56 5.04
C LYS A 71 12.28 -5.73 6.07
N ARG A 72 12.07 -5.25 7.30
CA ARG A 72 13.07 -5.33 8.38
C ARG A 72 13.41 -6.75 8.79
N VAL A 73 12.41 -7.64 8.81
CA VAL A 73 12.63 -9.07 9.09
C VAL A 73 13.38 -9.73 7.94
N GLN A 74 13.16 -9.29 6.69
CA GLN A 74 13.80 -9.84 5.51
C GLN A 74 15.22 -9.30 5.24
N ASP A 75 15.56 -8.10 5.72
CA ASP A 75 16.92 -7.53 5.64
C ASP A 75 17.90 -8.12 6.70
N TYR A 76 17.45 -9.08 7.53
CA TYR A 76 18.23 -9.73 8.61
C TYR A 76 18.46 -11.22 8.33
#